data_AF-A0A7V0MKB2-F1
#
_entry.id   AF-A0A7V0MKB2-F1
#
_cell.length_a   1.000
_cell.length_b   1.000
_cell.length_c   1.000
_cell.angle_alpha   90.00
_cell.angle_beta   90.00
_cell.angle_gamma   90.00
#
_symmetry.space_group_name_H-M   'P 1'
#
loop_
_entity.id
_entity.type
_entity.pdbx_description
1 polymer ?
#
loop_
_entity_poly.entity_id
_entity_poly.type
_entity_poly.pdbx_seq_one_letter_code
_entity_poly.pdbx_strand_id
1 'polypeptide(L)'
;MNLRKVIGKLPYPVKQGIKYAYGALPPQIRYGKVFWETYNFLQKSQWWSKEKLEEYQMQQLSKLLSHAYKNVPYYRRIFDERGLKPEHIQDLDDLRKLPYLDKNSFKRYSKDLLARNTNPKDLHRTHTSGTTGKPLQFYQHRSEIEREWAFVCHQWSRVGYRPGDARVELRGAVDRRKFIYYNPGTKVLRLAPIIDTKERVRSYLEHMERFGAKFLHGYPGAIAAFAFAIRYYGLAVPVRFRAVLFASEAVYDWEREIVREVFECREFAFYGQTEHVVIAAECEYSSCYHCIPQYGITEIDPDTYEIIGTGFLNYANPFIRYRTTDIASMPISSRCEKCGRNYFPVFAKVEGRLEDFIITPEGTLIAPAIITHPFKDLKTVKDTQIVQKDLDLVVVRAVPWAGKDSQALQAELRQLCQDLQIILGKSVQVKWEIVEEIERTTSGKFKWIVSEVSRDSLEKGIKEI
;
A
#
# COMPACT_ATOMS: atom_id res chain seq x y z
N MET A 1 9.92 -32.09 -10.21
CA MET A 1 9.96 -31.92 -8.74
C MET A 1 10.29 -30.46 -8.41
N ASN A 2 9.43 -29.72 -7.68
CA ASN A 2 9.62 -28.28 -7.46
C ASN A 2 10.85 -28.03 -6.56
N LEU A 3 11.92 -27.42 -7.09
CA LEU A 3 13.18 -27.15 -6.40
C LEU A 3 12.96 -26.45 -5.04
N ARG A 4 11.96 -25.55 -4.93
CA ARG A 4 11.60 -24.91 -3.65
C ARG A 4 11.05 -25.90 -2.61
N LYS A 5 10.27 -26.90 -3.03
CA LYS A 5 9.74 -27.93 -2.10
C LYS A 5 10.87 -28.83 -1.60
N VAL A 6 11.87 -29.10 -2.44
CA VAL A 6 13.07 -29.86 -2.06
C VAL A 6 13.91 -29.05 -1.08
N ILE A 7 14.22 -27.79 -1.43
CA ILE A 7 14.98 -26.87 -0.56
C ILE A 7 14.28 -26.64 0.78
N GLY A 8 12.94 -26.56 0.80
CA GLY A 8 12.16 -26.37 2.02
C GLY A 8 12.34 -27.47 3.07
N LYS A 9 12.59 -28.71 2.61
CA LYS A 9 12.81 -29.89 3.46
C LYS A 9 14.24 -30.03 3.99
N LEU A 10 15.18 -29.22 3.49
CA LEU A 10 16.58 -29.29 3.93
C LEU A 10 16.76 -28.76 5.36
N PRO A 11 17.80 -29.22 6.09
CA PRO A 11 18.17 -28.67 7.39
C PRO A 11 18.41 -27.15 7.35
N TYR A 12 18.17 -26.46 8.46
CA TYR A 12 18.30 -25.00 8.52
C TYR A 12 19.67 -24.47 8.05
N PRO A 13 20.82 -25.03 8.50
CA PRO A 13 22.13 -24.55 8.04
C PRO A 13 22.31 -24.65 6.53
N VAL A 14 21.85 -25.76 5.93
CA VAL A 14 21.90 -25.99 4.47
C VAL A 14 21.01 -24.97 3.74
N LYS A 15 19.80 -24.71 4.25
CA LYS A 15 18.91 -23.67 3.69
C LYS A 15 19.55 -22.28 3.73
N GLN A 16 20.28 -21.96 4.81
CA GLN A 16 20.99 -20.69 4.90
C GLN A 16 22.15 -20.63 3.90
N GLY A 17 23.00 -21.66 3.83
CA GLY A 17 24.08 -21.74 2.84
C GLY A 17 23.58 -21.55 1.40
N ILE A 18 22.46 -22.19 1.03
CA ILE A 18 21.81 -22.01 -0.27
C ILE A 18 21.35 -20.56 -0.49
N LYS A 19 20.78 -19.90 0.53
CA LYS A 19 20.36 -18.50 0.41
C LYS A 19 21.55 -17.55 0.22
N TYR A 20 22.68 -17.81 0.90
CA TYR A 20 23.91 -17.04 0.70
C TYR A 20 24.47 -17.23 -0.70
N ALA A 21 24.60 -18.48 -1.16
CA ALA A 21 25.04 -18.80 -2.52
C ALA A 21 24.12 -18.17 -3.57
N TYR A 22 22.80 -18.30 -3.40
CA TYR A 22 21.82 -17.67 -4.28
C TYR A 22 21.95 -16.15 -4.24
N GLY A 23 22.07 -15.52 -3.07
CA GLY A 23 22.19 -14.07 -2.91
C GLY A 23 23.45 -13.46 -3.51
N ALA A 24 24.52 -14.26 -3.64
CA ALA A 24 25.74 -13.88 -4.35
C ALA A 24 25.56 -13.85 -5.87
N LEU A 25 24.58 -14.58 -6.42
CA LEU A 25 24.29 -14.56 -7.84
C LEU A 25 23.81 -13.18 -8.30
N PRO A 26 24.26 -12.72 -9.49
CA PRO A 26 23.75 -11.50 -10.10
C PRO A 26 22.22 -11.49 -10.20
N PRO A 27 21.56 -10.32 -10.01
CA PRO A 27 20.11 -10.18 -10.18
C PRO A 27 19.58 -10.75 -11.51
N GLN A 28 20.38 -10.73 -12.58
CA GLN A 28 20.08 -11.27 -13.91
C GLN A 28 19.79 -12.77 -13.89
N ILE A 29 20.45 -13.51 -12.97
CA ILE A 29 20.26 -14.95 -12.78
C ILE A 29 19.16 -15.21 -11.75
N ARG A 30 19.05 -14.35 -10.74
CA ARG A 30 18.08 -14.52 -9.64
C ARG A 30 16.65 -14.21 -10.05
N TYR A 31 16.43 -13.07 -10.69
CA TYR A 31 15.12 -12.63 -11.12
C TYR A 31 14.88 -13.20 -12.51
N GLY A 32 13.90 -14.09 -12.64
CA GLY A 32 13.70 -14.90 -13.83
C GLY A 32 13.42 -14.07 -15.10
N LYS A 33 13.31 -14.78 -16.24
CA LYS A 33 13.08 -14.17 -17.56
C LYS A 33 11.90 -13.19 -17.57
N VAL A 34 10.77 -13.56 -16.95
CA VAL A 34 9.56 -12.74 -16.90
C VAL A 34 9.80 -11.39 -16.23
N PHE A 35 10.57 -11.37 -15.14
CA PHE A 35 10.94 -10.12 -14.46
C PHE A 35 11.72 -9.20 -15.39
N TRP A 36 12.78 -9.69 -16.03
CA TRP A 36 13.64 -8.84 -16.87
C TRP A 36 12.98 -8.38 -18.15
N GLU A 37 12.16 -9.23 -18.79
CA GLU A 37 11.36 -8.84 -19.93
C GLU A 37 10.42 -7.69 -19.55
N THR A 38 9.75 -7.80 -18.40
CA THR A 38 8.83 -6.77 -17.91
C THR A 38 9.56 -5.50 -17.52
N TYR A 39 10.66 -5.60 -16.75
CA TYR A 39 11.44 -4.44 -16.33
C TYR A 39 12.01 -3.69 -17.53
N ASN A 40 12.63 -4.39 -18.48
CA ASN A 40 13.21 -3.79 -19.69
C ASN A 40 12.12 -3.21 -20.61
N PHE A 41 10.96 -3.85 -20.69
CA PHE A 41 9.80 -3.29 -21.36
C PHE A 41 9.41 -1.95 -20.75
N LEU A 42 9.27 -1.86 -19.41
CA LEU A 42 8.92 -0.62 -18.71
C LEU A 42 9.99 0.47 -18.87
N GLN A 43 11.28 0.11 -18.87
CA GLN A 43 12.34 1.09 -19.11
C GLN A 43 12.23 1.77 -20.48
N LYS A 44 11.71 1.06 -21.49
CA LYS A 44 11.47 1.61 -22.83
C LYS A 44 10.10 2.29 -22.94
N SER A 45 9.05 1.68 -22.41
CA SER A 45 7.67 2.14 -22.59
C SER A 45 7.28 3.31 -21.69
N GLN A 46 8.06 3.62 -20.66
CA GLN A 46 7.81 4.79 -19.80
C GLN A 46 7.83 6.14 -20.54
N TRP A 47 8.42 6.18 -21.74
CA TRP A 47 8.55 7.37 -22.59
C TRP A 47 7.61 7.36 -23.80
N TRP A 48 6.69 6.40 -23.87
CA TRP A 48 5.71 6.37 -24.95
C TRP A 48 4.80 7.61 -24.95
N SER A 49 4.32 7.96 -26.15
CA SER A 49 3.28 8.98 -26.26
C SER A 49 1.99 8.50 -25.59
N LYS A 50 1.10 9.44 -25.29
CA LYS A 50 -0.20 9.14 -24.70
C LYS A 50 -0.99 8.15 -25.57
N GLU A 51 -1.02 8.38 -26.88
CA GLU A 51 -1.77 7.58 -27.85
C GLU A 51 -1.25 6.14 -27.88
N LYS A 52 0.08 5.95 -27.77
CA LYS A 52 0.68 4.61 -27.74
C LYS A 52 0.42 3.88 -26.43
N LEU A 53 0.30 4.60 -25.31
CA LEU A 53 -0.10 4.01 -24.03
C LEU A 53 -1.58 3.61 -24.05
N GLU A 54 -2.44 4.43 -24.62
CA GLU A 54 -3.88 4.15 -24.81
C GLU A 54 -4.08 2.95 -25.74
N GLU A 55 -3.37 2.89 -26.87
CA GLU A 55 -3.37 1.74 -27.78
C GLU A 55 -2.95 0.45 -27.04
N TYR A 56 -1.87 0.52 -26.26
CA TYR A 56 -1.44 -0.62 -25.45
C TYR A 56 -2.51 -1.06 -24.45
N GLN A 57 -3.12 -0.12 -23.72
CA GLN A 57 -4.19 -0.41 -22.77
C GLN A 57 -5.38 -1.07 -23.46
N MET A 58 -5.83 -0.57 -24.61
CA MET A 58 -6.93 -1.16 -25.35
C MET A 58 -6.61 -2.56 -25.87
N GLN A 59 -5.38 -2.79 -26.34
CA GLN A 59 -4.92 -4.12 -26.73
C GLN A 59 -4.90 -5.12 -25.54
N GLN A 60 -4.44 -4.69 -24.36
CA GLN A 60 -4.46 -5.55 -23.17
C GLN A 60 -5.87 -5.78 -22.65
N LEU A 61 -6.71 -4.74 -22.66
CA LEU A 61 -8.12 -4.83 -22.27
C LEU A 61 -8.87 -5.82 -23.16
N SER A 62 -8.75 -5.70 -24.48
CA SER A 62 -9.39 -6.61 -25.43
C SER A 62 -9.00 -8.08 -25.19
N LYS A 63 -7.71 -8.35 -24.94
CA LYS A 63 -7.22 -9.69 -24.57
C LYS A 63 -7.83 -10.18 -23.26
N LEU A 64 -7.87 -9.33 -22.24
CA LEU A 64 -8.43 -9.64 -20.93
C LEU A 64 -9.93 -9.95 -21.02
N LEU A 65 -10.70 -9.09 -21.70
CA LEU A 65 -12.15 -9.26 -21.87
C LEU A 65 -12.48 -10.51 -22.69
N SER A 66 -11.73 -10.78 -23.76
CA SER A 66 -11.89 -11.99 -24.56
C SER A 66 -11.62 -13.26 -23.72
N HIS A 67 -10.56 -13.23 -22.91
CA HIS A 67 -10.26 -14.33 -21.98
C HIS A 67 -11.32 -14.48 -20.90
N ALA A 68 -11.74 -13.37 -20.27
CA ALA A 68 -12.73 -13.35 -19.21
C ALA A 68 -14.07 -13.90 -19.71
N TYR A 69 -14.53 -13.44 -20.87
CA TYR A 69 -15.76 -13.91 -21.50
C TYR A 69 -15.70 -15.40 -21.86
N LYS A 70 -14.57 -15.88 -22.38
CA LYS A 70 -14.42 -17.28 -22.80
C LYS A 70 -14.26 -18.24 -21.61
N ASN A 71 -13.51 -17.83 -20.58
CA ASN A 71 -12.96 -18.76 -19.59
C ASN A 71 -13.47 -18.51 -18.16
N VAL A 72 -14.06 -17.36 -17.83
CA VAL A 72 -14.48 -17.01 -16.47
C VAL A 72 -16.01 -16.97 -16.37
N PRO A 73 -16.63 -17.95 -15.66
CA PRO A 73 -18.09 -18.07 -15.58
C PRO A 73 -18.83 -16.81 -15.16
N TYR A 74 -18.30 -16.09 -14.17
CA TYR A 74 -18.88 -14.84 -13.69
C TYR A 74 -18.99 -13.82 -14.82
N TYR A 75 -17.89 -13.54 -15.54
CA TYR A 75 -17.89 -12.56 -16.60
C TYR A 75 -18.70 -13.01 -17.82
N ARG A 76 -18.65 -14.29 -18.19
CA ARG A 76 -19.52 -14.83 -19.26
C ARG A 76 -20.99 -14.47 -19.02
N ARG A 77 -21.48 -14.72 -17.80
CA ARG A 77 -22.85 -14.40 -17.38
C ARG A 77 -23.12 -12.90 -17.43
N ILE A 78 -22.24 -12.08 -16.88
CA ILE A 78 -22.39 -10.60 -16.88
C ILE A 78 -22.52 -10.02 -18.29
N PHE A 79 -21.72 -10.51 -19.25
CA PHE A 79 -21.79 -10.10 -20.65
C PHE A 79 -23.09 -10.59 -21.31
N ASP A 80 -23.44 -11.88 -21.15
CA ASP A 80 -24.62 -12.46 -21.79
C ASP A 80 -25.92 -11.83 -21.25
N GLU A 81 -26.03 -11.56 -19.94
CA GLU A 81 -27.18 -10.87 -19.32
C GLU A 81 -27.39 -9.43 -19.84
N ARG A 82 -26.33 -8.79 -20.35
CA ARG A 82 -26.36 -7.43 -20.90
C ARG A 82 -26.43 -7.41 -22.43
N GLY A 83 -26.48 -8.56 -23.08
CA GLY A 83 -26.42 -8.64 -24.55
C GLY A 83 -25.08 -8.15 -25.13
N LEU A 84 -24.00 -8.19 -24.35
CA LEU A 84 -22.68 -7.69 -24.75
C LEU A 84 -21.76 -8.83 -25.22
N LYS A 85 -20.83 -8.49 -26.11
CA LYS A 85 -19.65 -9.28 -26.47
C LYS A 85 -18.40 -8.46 -26.21
N PRO A 86 -17.21 -9.08 -26.02
CA PRO A 86 -15.96 -8.35 -25.83
C PRO A 86 -15.67 -7.32 -26.93
N GLU A 87 -16.04 -7.61 -28.17
CA GLU A 87 -15.91 -6.71 -29.33
C GLU A 87 -16.84 -5.48 -29.28
N HIS A 88 -17.80 -5.41 -28.36
CA HIS A 88 -18.61 -4.21 -28.13
C HIS A 88 -17.92 -3.21 -27.19
N ILE A 89 -16.71 -3.50 -26.72
CA ILE A 89 -15.91 -2.63 -25.84
C ILE A 89 -14.71 -2.10 -26.61
N GLN A 90 -14.87 -0.94 -27.25
CA GLN A 90 -13.88 -0.33 -28.14
C GLN A 90 -13.12 0.84 -27.48
N ASP A 91 -13.61 1.35 -26.36
CA ASP A 91 -12.98 2.42 -25.59
C ASP A 91 -13.28 2.30 -24.08
N LEU A 92 -12.84 3.32 -23.32
CA LEU A 92 -13.05 3.39 -21.87
C LEU A 92 -14.50 3.72 -21.48
N ASP A 93 -15.27 4.39 -22.34
CA ASP A 93 -16.67 4.70 -22.07
C ASP A 93 -17.53 3.44 -22.25
N ASP A 94 -17.25 2.63 -23.26
CA ASP A 94 -17.84 1.32 -23.44
C ASP A 94 -17.56 0.39 -22.27
N LEU A 95 -16.34 0.44 -21.70
CA LEU A 95 -15.99 -0.35 -20.53
C LEU A 95 -16.99 -0.12 -19.38
N ARG A 96 -17.57 1.09 -19.28
CA ARG A 96 -18.56 1.43 -18.26
C ARG A 96 -19.88 0.65 -18.37
N LYS A 97 -20.16 0.02 -19.52
CA LYS A 97 -21.30 -0.89 -19.71
C LYS A 97 -21.18 -2.14 -18.82
N LEU A 98 -19.97 -2.49 -18.38
CA LEU A 98 -19.73 -3.55 -17.40
C LEU A 98 -19.91 -3.01 -15.97
N PRO A 99 -20.55 -3.79 -15.08
CA PRO A 99 -20.74 -3.37 -13.70
C PRO A 99 -19.43 -3.36 -12.92
N TYR A 100 -19.42 -2.63 -11.80
CA TYR A 100 -18.33 -2.71 -10.84
C TYR A 100 -18.25 -4.10 -10.21
N LEU A 101 -17.02 -4.52 -9.90
CA LEU A 101 -16.76 -5.65 -9.02
C LEU A 101 -16.29 -5.13 -7.66
N ASP A 102 -17.06 -5.36 -6.61
CA ASP A 102 -16.63 -5.04 -5.25
C ASP A 102 -16.13 -6.28 -4.51
N LYS A 103 -15.54 -6.08 -3.33
CA LYS A 103 -14.98 -7.14 -2.48
C LYS A 103 -16.02 -8.16 -2.00
N ASN A 104 -17.26 -7.75 -1.74
CA ASN A 104 -18.34 -8.63 -1.30
C ASN A 104 -18.84 -9.49 -2.47
N SER A 105 -19.04 -8.87 -3.63
CA SER A 105 -19.34 -9.55 -4.89
C SER A 105 -18.26 -10.57 -5.22
N PHE A 106 -16.98 -10.20 -5.14
CA PHE A 106 -15.88 -11.15 -5.36
C PHE A 106 -15.95 -12.35 -4.41
N LYS A 107 -16.16 -12.12 -3.11
CA LYS A 107 -16.30 -13.22 -2.13
C LYS A 107 -17.48 -14.14 -2.49
N ARG A 108 -18.64 -13.55 -2.78
CA ARG A 108 -19.88 -14.26 -3.14
C ARG A 108 -19.69 -15.14 -4.37
N TYR A 109 -18.98 -14.64 -5.39
CA TYR A 109 -18.78 -15.33 -6.67
C TYR A 109 -17.37 -15.90 -6.85
N SER A 110 -16.62 -16.12 -5.76
CA SER A 110 -15.19 -16.50 -5.81
C SER A 110 -14.89 -17.74 -6.65
N LYS A 111 -15.78 -18.75 -6.64
CA LYS A 111 -15.66 -19.94 -7.50
C LYS A 111 -15.87 -19.63 -8.99
N ASP A 112 -16.85 -18.78 -9.29
CA ASP A 112 -17.21 -18.38 -10.66
C ASP A 112 -16.23 -17.37 -11.26
N LEU A 113 -15.43 -16.69 -10.42
CA LEU A 113 -14.40 -15.73 -10.82
C LEU A 113 -13.06 -16.39 -11.17
N LEU A 114 -12.92 -17.69 -10.99
CA LEU A 114 -11.74 -18.46 -11.37
C LEU A 114 -11.86 -18.94 -12.82
N ALA A 115 -10.84 -18.66 -13.62
CA ALA A 115 -10.79 -19.06 -15.02
C ALA A 115 -10.68 -20.58 -15.18
N ARG A 116 -11.59 -21.17 -15.97
CA ARG A 116 -11.70 -22.62 -16.20
C ARG A 116 -10.50 -23.23 -16.94
N ASN A 117 -9.75 -22.43 -17.69
CA ASN A 117 -8.55 -22.84 -18.40
C ASN A 117 -7.28 -22.81 -17.52
N THR A 118 -7.44 -22.67 -16.20
CA THR A 118 -6.34 -22.72 -15.24
C THR A 118 -6.52 -23.89 -14.28
N ASN A 119 -5.41 -24.45 -13.81
CA ASN A 119 -5.41 -25.49 -12.77
C ASN A 119 -4.99 -24.88 -11.43
N PRO A 120 -5.87 -24.79 -10.42
CA PRO A 120 -5.55 -24.20 -9.12
C PRO A 120 -4.34 -24.81 -8.41
N LYS A 121 -3.98 -26.06 -8.73
CA LYS A 121 -2.79 -26.72 -8.16
C LYS A 121 -1.47 -26.10 -8.63
N ASP A 122 -1.49 -25.44 -9.79
CA ASP A 122 -0.34 -24.77 -10.40
C ASP A 122 -0.28 -23.27 -10.07
N LEU A 123 -1.29 -22.77 -9.34
CA LEU A 123 -1.43 -21.37 -8.96
C LEU A 123 -0.95 -21.12 -7.52
N HIS A 124 -0.54 -19.89 -7.28
CA HIS A 124 -0.30 -19.39 -5.94
C HIS A 124 -1.61 -18.85 -5.37
N ARG A 125 -2.07 -19.44 -4.26
CA ARG A 125 -3.18 -18.92 -3.48
C ARG A 125 -2.70 -17.72 -2.66
N THR A 126 -3.27 -16.57 -2.93
CA THR A 126 -2.96 -15.27 -2.31
C THR A 126 -4.15 -14.80 -1.49
N HIS A 127 -3.89 -13.92 -0.53
CA HIS A 127 -4.93 -13.27 0.26
C HIS A 127 -4.58 -11.82 0.57
N THR A 128 -5.59 -10.95 0.64
CA THR A 128 -5.41 -9.57 1.09
C THR A 128 -5.08 -9.53 2.58
N SER A 129 -4.33 -8.53 3.03
CA SER A 129 -4.26 -8.19 4.46
C SER A 129 -5.63 -7.64 4.88
N GLY A 130 -6.46 -8.47 5.52
CA GLY A 130 -7.80 -8.06 5.95
C GLY A 130 -7.70 -7.09 7.12
N THR A 131 -7.93 -5.80 6.87
CA THR A 131 -8.07 -4.75 7.91
C THR A 131 -9.48 -4.66 8.50
N THR A 132 -10.48 -5.26 7.81
CA THR A 132 -11.91 -5.07 8.06
C THR A 132 -12.73 -6.37 7.99
N GLY A 133 -12.09 -7.55 8.12
CA GLY A 133 -12.78 -8.85 8.17
C GLY A 133 -12.06 -9.99 7.43
N LYS A 134 -12.80 -11.02 7.00
CA LYS A 134 -12.26 -12.17 6.26
C LYS A 134 -11.47 -11.70 5.02
N PRO A 135 -10.18 -12.04 4.88
CA PRO A 135 -9.37 -11.74 3.71
C PRO A 135 -10.04 -12.16 2.41
N LEU A 136 -9.89 -11.35 1.36
CA LEU A 136 -10.18 -11.81 0.00
C LEU A 136 -9.16 -12.90 -0.33
N GLN A 137 -9.60 -14.04 -0.84
CA GLN A 137 -8.73 -15.14 -1.28
C GLN A 137 -8.91 -15.35 -2.77
N PHE A 138 -7.79 -15.42 -3.48
CA PHE A 138 -7.77 -15.60 -4.93
C PHE A 138 -6.46 -16.25 -5.35
N TYR A 139 -6.33 -16.51 -6.64
CA TYR A 139 -5.20 -17.21 -7.23
C TYR A 139 -4.45 -16.30 -8.20
N GLN A 140 -3.13 -16.52 -8.28
CA GLN A 140 -2.23 -15.80 -9.16
C GLN A 140 -1.22 -16.76 -9.76
N HIS A 141 -0.83 -16.55 -11.01
CA HIS A 141 0.33 -17.23 -11.58
C HIS A 141 1.63 -16.72 -10.99
N ARG A 142 2.66 -17.58 -10.94
CA ARG A 142 4.00 -17.17 -10.50
C ARG A 142 4.57 -16.03 -11.35
N SER A 143 4.31 -16.04 -12.66
CA SER A 143 4.71 -14.99 -13.58
C SER A 143 4.16 -13.62 -13.17
N GLU A 144 2.98 -13.55 -12.55
CA GLU A 144 2.39 -12.30 -12.07
C GLU A 144 3.20 -11.71 -10.92
N ILE A 145 3.68 -12.54 -10.00
CA ILE A 145 4.55 -12.10 -8.89
C ILE A 145 5.88 -11.54 -9.45
N GLU A 146 6.41 -12.17 -10.51
CA GLU A 146 7.63 -11.71 -11.17
C GLU A 146 7.42 -10.38 -11.93
N ARG A 147 6.24 -10.20 -12.56
CA ARG A 147 5.84 -8.93 -13.19
C ARG A 147 5.63 -7.83 -12.15
N GLU A 148 4.89 -8.12 -11.09
CA GLU A 148 4.65 -7.18 -9.99
C GLU A 148 5.97 -6.63 -9.42
N TRP A 149 6.92 -7.54 -9.15
CA TRP A 149 8.22 -7.12 -8.66
C TRP A 149 8.98 -6.23 -9.65
N ALA A 150 8.84 -6.47 -10.96
CA ALA A 150 9.40 -5.61 -12.00
C ALA A 150 8.78 -4.22 -12.01
N PHE A 151 7.46 -4.10 -11.84
CA PHE A 151 6.78 -2.81 -11.69
C PHE A 151 7.25 -2.07 -10.43
N VAL A 152 7.34 -2.74 -9.28
CA VAL A 152 7.86 -2.11 -8.04
C VAL A 152 9.30 -1.62 -8.23
N CYS A 153 10.18 -2.43 -8.84
CA CYS A 153 11.55 -2.03 -9.11
C CYS A 153 11.63 -0.87 -10.12
N HIS A 154 10.75 -0.85 -11.13
CA HIS A 154 10.66 0.27 -12.07
C HIS A 154 10.31 1.56 -11.33
N GLN A 155 9.34 1.53 -10.43
CA GLN A 155 8.99 2.71 -9.63
C GLN A 155 10.17 3.19 -8.79
N TRP A 156 10.83 2.29 -8.05
CA TRP A 156 11.98 2.64 -7.20
C TRP A 156 13.21 3.08 -8.01
N SER A 157 13.33 2.65 -9.26
CA SER A 157 14.44 3.06 -10.13
C SER A 157 14.49 4.57 -10.38
N ARG A 158 13.33 5.25 -10.26
CA ARG A 158 13.21 6.71 -10.39
C ARG A 158 13.93 7.47 -9.27
N VAL A 159 14.19 6.83 -8.14
CA VAL A 159 15.02 7.36 -7.03
C VAL A 159 16.35 6.60 -6.90
N GLY A 160 16.78 5.95 -7.98
CA GLY A 160 18.11 5.35 -8.12
C GLY A 160 18.27 3.93 -7.56
N TYR A 161 17.17 3.24 -7.22
CA TYR A 161 17.21 1.81 -6.85
C TYR A 161 17.47 0.95 -8.08
N ARG A 162 18.39 -0.01 -7.97
CA ARG A 162 18.63 -1.02 -9.01
C ARG A 162 18.11 -2.38 -8.53
N PRO A 163 17.50 -3.20 -9.41
CA PRO A 163 17.05 -4.54 -9.03
C PRO A 163 18.16 -5.33 -8.32
N GLY A 164 17.92 -5.66 -7.06
CA GLY A 164 18.86 -6.43 -6.23
C GLY A 164 19.80 -5.61 -5.35
N ASP A 165 19.69 -4.28 -5.38
CA ASP A 165 20.29 -3.41 -4.38
C ASP A 165 19.85 -3.82 -2.97
N ALA A 166 20.81 -3.77 -2.05
CA ALA A 166 20.58 -4.05 -0.65
C ALA A 166 19.68 -2.95 -0.03
N ARG A 167 18.75 -3.36 0.82
CA ARG A 167 17.84 -2.45 1.52
C ARG A 167 17.56 -2.89 2.95
N VAL A 168 17.29 -1.92 3.81
CA VAL A 168 16.74 -2.16 5.14
C VAL A 168 15.22 -2.11 5.05
N GLU A 169 14.53 -2.98 5.76
CA GLU A 169 13.07 -3.06 5.79
C GLU A 169 12.53 -2.85 7.21
N LEU A 170 11.70 -1.83 7.44
CA LEU A 170 10.88 -1.66 8.65
C LEU A 170 9.43 -2.05 8.35
N ARG A 171 9.21 -3.36 8.21
CA ARG A 171 7.90 -3.96 7.90
C ARG A 171 7.87 -5.45 8.24
N GLY A 172 6.67 -6.01 8.29
CA GLY A 172 6.44 -7.45 8.48
C GLY A 172 5.93 -7.78 9.88
N ALA A 173 5.71 -9.08 10.11
CA ALA A 173 5.07 -9.58 11.32
C ALA A 173 5.79 -9.12 12.59
N VAL A 174 4.97 -8.84 13.61
CA VAL A 174 5.40 -8.41 14.94
C VAL A 174 5.90 -9.64 15.71
N ASP A 175 7.12 -10.10 15.43
CA ASP A 175 7.78 -11.13 16.25
C ASP A 175 8.59 -10.47 17.37
N ARG A 176 8.03 -10.46 18.59
CA ARG A 176 8.68 -9.91 19.80
C ARG A 176 9.91 -10.69 20.26
N ARG A 177 10.27 -11.81 19.61
CA ARG A 177 11.47 -12.60 19.94
C ARG A 177 12.58 -12.42 18.90
N LYS A 178 12.25 -11.97 17.68
CA LYS A 178 13.20 -11.75 16.58
C LYS A 178 12.98 -10.40 15.92
N PHE A 179 13.71 -9.42 16.43
CA PHE A 179 13.64 -8.04 15.97
C PHE A 179 14.48 -7.74 14.72
N ILE A 180 15.46 -8.59 14.40
CA ILE A 180 16.39 -8.40 13.29
C ILE A 180 16.49 -9.71 12.51
N TYR A 181 16.29 -9.63 11.20
CA TYR A 181 16.36 -10.77 10.29
C TYR A 181 17.04 -10.39 8.99
N TYR A 182 18.16 -11.04 8.68
CA TYR A 182 18.82 -10.89 7.39
C TYR A 182 18.39 -11.98 6.41
N ASN A 183 17.94 -11.58 5.23
CA ASN A 183 17.70 -12.46 4.09
C ASN A 183 18.78 -12.26 3.02
N PRO A 184 19.81 -13.13 2.97
CA PRO A 184 20.90 -12.99 2.00
C PRO A 184 20.43 -13.21 0.55
N GLY A 185 19.43 -14.05 0.32
CA GLY A 185 18.93 -14.32 -1.04
C GLY A 185 18.33 -13.08 -1.73
N THR A 186 17.84 -12.13 -0.94
CA THR A 186 17.28 -10.85 -1.42
C THR A 186 18.11 -9.63 -1.04
N LYS A 187 19.20 -9.81 -0.28
CA LYS A 187 19.99 -8.72 0.33
C LYS A 187 19.11 -7.75 1.11
N VAL A 188 18.27 -8.28 2.00
CA VAL A 188 17.35 -7.48 2.83
C VAL A 188 17.68 -7.67 4.30
N LEU A 189 17.97 -6.58 4.99
CA LEU A 189 17.99 -6.55 6.46
C LEU A 189 16.61 -6.09 6.93
N ARG A 190 15.83 -6.98 7.54
CA ARG A 190 14.52 -6.65 8.08
C ARG A 190 14.61 -6.37 9.57
N LEU A 191 14.01 -5.27 9.99
CA LEU A 191 13.85 -4.84 11.35
C LEU A 191 12.36 -4.89 11.69
N ALA A 192 12.03 -5.33 12.91
CA ALA A 192 10.66 -5.35 13.36
C ALA A 192 10.12 -3.90 13.50
N PRO A 193 8.83 -3.66 13.21
CA PRO A 193 8.23 -2.33 13.32
C PRO A 193 7.92 -1.91 14.77
N ILE A 194 8.63 -2.48 15.77
CA ILE A 194 8.42 -2.20 17.20
C ILE A 194 9.58 -1.38 17.73
N ILE A 195 9.29 -0.13 18.11
CA ILE A 195 10.26 0.80 18.69
C ILE A 195 9.82 1.14 20.11
N ASP A 196 10.48 0.54 21.11
CA ASP A 196 10.09 0.63 22.53
C ASP A 196 11.20 1.14 23.46
N THR A 197 12.47 0.92 23.13
CA THR A 197 13.60 1.34 23.97
C THR A 197 14.74 2.02 23.18
N LYS A 198 15.54 2.81 23.89
CA LYS A 198 16.75 3.46 23.34
C LYS A 198 17.77 2.44 22.84
N GLU A 199 17.94 1.34 23.57
CA GLU A 199 18.87 0.26 23.26
C GLU A 199 18.48 -0.44 21.96
N ARG A 200 17.18 -0.62 21.72
CA ARG A 200 16.69 -1.19 20.46
C ARG A 200 16.98 -0.27 19.27
N VAL A 201 16.74 1.03 19.43
CA VAL A 201 17.04 2.03 18.38
C VAL A 201 18.54 2.02 18.06
N ARG A 202 19.41 2.04 19.08
CA ARG A 202 20.87 1.92 18.90
C ARG A 202 21.26 0.64 18.16
N SER A 203 20.72 -0.50 18.59
CA SER A 203 20.99 -1.79 17.94
C SER A 203 20.58 -1.78 16.47
N TYR A 204 19.44 -1.19 16.12
CA TYR A 204 19.01 -1.06 14.73
C TYR A 204 19.98 -0.21 13.91
N LEU A 205 20.40 0.95 14.42
CA LEU A 205 21.36 1.83 13.75
C LEU A 205 22.71 1.14 13.51
N GLU A 206 23.24 0.40 14.49
CA GLU A 206 24.47 -0.38 14.35
C GLU A 206 24.36 -1.47 13.28
N HIS A 207 23.22 -2.16 13.20
CA HIS A 207 22.99 -3.17 12.16
C HIS A 207 22.81 -2.55 10.78
N MET A 208 22.16 -1.39 10.69
CA MET A 208 22.04 -0.63 9.44
C MET A 208 23.42 -0.21 8.94
N GLU A 209 24.29 0.29 9.82
CA GLU A 209 25.66 0.69 9.51
C GLU A 209 26.48 -0.48 8.96
N ARG A 210 26.54 -1.59 9.71
CA ARG A 210 27.26 -2.81 9.29
C ARG A 210 26.73 -3.38 7.97
N PHE A 211 25.43 -3.24 7.72
CA PHE A 211 24.81 -3.75 6.50
C PHE A 211 25.06 -2.85 5.28
N GLY A 212 25.25 -1.55 5.47
CA GLY A 212 25.68 -0.61 4.44
C GLY A 212 24.67 -0.35 3.31
N ALA A 213 23.39 -0.67 3.51
CA ALA A 213 22.35 -0.46 2.50
C ALA A 213 22.04 1.03 2.28
N LYS A 214 21.65 1.40 1.06
CA LYS A 214 21.34 2.78 0.67
C LYS A 214 19.85 3.11 0.61
N PHE A 215 18.99 2.13 0.90
CA PHE A 215 17.55 2.31 0.87
C PHE A 215 16.92 1.78 2.15
N LEU A 216 16.01 2.56 2.71
CA LEU A 216 15.13 2.16 3.80
C LEU A 216 13.72 2.00 3.22
N HIS A 217 13.12 0.83 3.37
CA HIS A 217 11.78 0.53 2.85
C HIS A 217 10.85 0.09 3.98
N GLY A 218 9.59 0.50 3.97
CA GLY A 218 8.69 0.07 5.04
C GLY A 218 7.37 0.79 5.06
N TYR A 219 6.66 0.54 6.16
CA TYR A 219 5.43 1.25 6.47
C TYR A 219 5.77 2.69 6.91
N PRO A 220 5.09 3.71 6.36
CA PRO A 220 5.21 5.10 6.80
C PRO A 220 5.24 5.25 8.32
N GLY A 221 4.23 4.72 9.03
CA GLY A 221 4.15 4.87 10.48
C GLY A 221 5.27 4.15 11.24
N ALA A 222 5.77 3.01 10.72
CA ALA A 222 6.90 2.31 11.35
C ALA A 222 8.22 3.07 11.18
N ILE A 223 8.45 3.65 10.00
CA ILE A 223 9.65 4.45 9.73
C ILE A 223 9.58 5.78 10.48
N ALA A 224 8.42 6.44 10.52
CA ALA A 224 8.21 7.67 11.27
C ALA A 224 8.40 7.47 12.78
N ALA A 225 7.87 6.37 13.36
CA ALA A 225 8.11 6.03 14.76
C ALA A 225 9.60 5.81 15.05
N PHE A 226 10.33 5.16 14.13
CA PHE A 226 11.78 4.99 14.26
C PHE A 226 12.54 6.32 14.18
N ALA A 227 12.18 7.18 13.23
CA ALA A 227 12.73 8.53 13.09
C ALA A 227 12.49 9.38 14.35
N PHE A 228 11.25 9.39 14.85
CA PHE A 228 10.90 10.08 16.08
C PHE A 228 11.74 9.58 17.25
N ALA A 229 11.91 8.26 17.41
CA ALA A 229 12.70 7.71 18.50
C ALA A 229 14.19 8.07 18.41
N ILE A 230 14.77 8.12 17.20
CA ILE A 230 16.14 8.60 16.97
C ILE A 230 16.28 10.04 17.47
N ARG A 231 15.37 10.93 17.05
CA ARG A 231 15.34 12.34 17.47
C ARG A 231 15.14 12.47 18.98
N TYR A 232 14.16 11.76 19.53
CA TYR A 232 13.81 11.78 20.95
C TYR A 232 14.99 11.37 21.85
N TYR A 233 15.74 10.34 21.46
CA TYR A 233 16.88 9.86 22.23
C TYR A 233 18.20 10.61 21.93
N GLY A 234 18.19 11.56 20.99
CA GLY A 234 19.37 12.31 20.55
C GLY A 234 20.44 11.41 19.93
N LEU A 235 20.03 10.42 19.10
CA LEU A 235 20.94 9.49 18.45
C LEU A 235 21.30 9.98 17.05
N ALA A 236 22.55 9.76 16.62
CA ALA A 236 22.97 10.03 15.25
C ALA A 236 22.61 8.88 14.31
N VAL A 237 22.28 9.19 13.06
CA VAL A 237 22.07 8.17 12.01
C VAL A 237 23.42 7.88 11.34
N PRO A 238 24.01 6.68 11.49
CA PRO A 238 25.34 6.36 10.97
C PRO A 238 25.34 6.06 9.46
N VAL A 239 24.17 6.00 8.82
CA VAL A 239 24.02 5.64 7.41
C VAL A 239 23.39 6.77 6.61
N ARG A 240 24.03 7.13 5.51
CA ARG A 240 23.43 8.03 4.50
C ARG A 240 22.58 7.23 3.51
N PHE A 241 21.26 7.29 3.68
CA PHE A 241 20.31 6.73 2.72
C PHE A 241 20.23 7.60 1.46
N ARG A 242 20.01 6.95 0.30
CA ARG A 242 19.65 7.62 -0.95
C ARG A 242 18.17 7.97 -0.98
N ALA A 243 17.33 7.03 -0.53
CA ALA A 243 15.90 7.24 -0.43
C ALA A 243 15.25 6.38 0.65
N VAL A 244 14.16 6.91 1.22
CA VAL A 244 13.18 6.16 2.00
C VAL A 244 12.01 5.78 1.09
N LEU A 245 11.66 4.51 1.03
CA LEU A 245 10.67 3.92 0.12
C LEU A 245 9.41 3.52 0.91
N PHE A 246 8.40 4.37 0.92
CA PHE A 246 7.14 4.13 1.61
C PHE A 246 6.20 3.23 0.81
N ALA A 247 5.46 2.36 1.52
CA ALA A 247 4.42 1.53 0.92
C ALA A 247 3.41 1.01 1.94
N SER A 248 2.27 0.52 1.42
CA SER A 248 1.28 -0.30 2.13
C SER A 248 0.40 0.41 3.19
N GLU A 249 0.60 1.70 3.42
CA GLU A 249 -0.23 2.60 4.24
C GLU A 249 -0.27 3.98 3.53
N ALA A 250 -1.26 4.82 3.87
CA ALA A 250 -1.23 6.23 3.49
C ALA A 250 -0.01 6.92 4.12
N VAL A 251 0.48 7.98 3.49
CA VAL A 251 1.65 8.73 3.99
C VAL A 251 1.21 10.13 4.38
N TYR A 252 1.35 10.46 5.65
CA TYR A 252 0.94 11.75 6.20
C TYR A 252 2.08 12.77 6.16
N ASP A 253 1.74 14.06 6.14
CA ASP A 253 2.73 15.14 6.00
C ASP A 253 3.71 15.16 7.18
N TRP A 254 3.24 14.91 8.40
CA TRP A 254 4.07 14.83 9.60
C TRP A 254 5.08 13.67 9.55
N GLU A 255 4.68 12.53 8.96
CA GLU A 255 5.58 11.36 8.78
C GLU A 255 6.70 11.72 7.82
N ARG A 256 6.39 12.48 6.76
CA ARG A 256 7.40 12.96 5.80
C ARG A 256 8.33 13.97 6.45
N GLU A 257 7.80 14.90 7.24
CA GLU A 257 8.58 15.93 7.94
C GLU A 257 9.63 15.30 8.85
N ILE A 258 9.23 14.39 9.75
CA ILE A 258 10.17 13.73 10.66
C ILE A 258 11.19 12.84 9.93
N VAL A 259 10.78 12.17 8.86
CA VAL A 259 11.67 11.33 8.05
C VAL A 259 12.69 12.17 7.28
N ARG A 260 12.29 13.32 6.74
CA ARG A 260 13.20 14.25 6.06
C ARG A 260 14.18 14.88 7.04
N GLU A 261 13.72 15.27 8.23
CA GLU A 261 14.57 15.82 9.30
C GLU A 261 15.65 14.81 9.74
N VAL A 262 15.27 13.55 9.97
CA VAL A 262 16.17 12.55 10.57
C VAL A 262 17.08 11.86 9.55
N PHE A 263 16.59 11.56 8.35
CA PHE A 263 17.34 10.78 7.36
C PHE A 263 17.92 11.62 6.21
N GLU A 264 17.52 12.89 6.09
CA GLU A 264 18.05 13.84 5.10
C GLU A 264 18.14 13.30 3.66
N CYS A 265 17.09 12.58 3.23
CA CYS A 265 17.06 11.96 1.90
C CYS A 265 15.66 12.02 1.26
N ARG A 266 15.57 11.60 -0.01
CA ARG A 266 14.29 11.56 -0.73
C ARG A 266 13.38 10.51 -0.10
N GLU A 267 12.30 10.93 0.53
CA GLU A 267 11.17 10.04 0.76
C GLU A 267 10.42 9.81 -0.55
N PHE A 268 9.86 8.63 -0.75
CA PHE A 268 9.24 8.26 -2.02
C PHE A 268 8.20 7.18 -1.78
N ALA A 269 6.94 7.49 -2.06
CA ALA A 269 5.85 6.58 -1.85
C ALA A 269 5.42 5.87 -3.14
N PHE A 270 4.99 4.62 -3.00
CA PHE A 270 4.19 3.95 -4.01
C PHE A 270 2.90 3.38 -3.43
N TYR A 271 1.89 3.38 -4.28
CA TYR A 271 0.57 2.80 -4.08
C TYR A 271 0.43 1.52 -4.89
N GLY A 272 -0.20 0.51 -4.29
CA GLY A 272 -0.57 -0.73 -4.94
C GLY A 272 -1.34 -1.63 -3.98
N GLN A 273 -2.12 -2.57 -4.54
CA GLN A 273 -2.92 -3.51 -3.77
C GLN A 273 -2.55 -4.96 -4.08
N THR A 274 -2.95 -5.89 -3.23
CA THR A 274 -2.63 -7.33 -3.41
C THR A 274 -3.35 -7.91 -4.64
N GLU A 275 -4.48 -7.32 -5.00
CA GLU A 275 -5.30 -7.63 -6.17
C GLU A 275 -4.59 -7.33 -7.51
N HIS A 276 -3.52 -6.53 -7.49
CA HIS A 276 -2.73 -6.13 -8.67
C HIS A 276 -3.58 -5.46 -9.77
N VAL A 277 -4.43 -4.51 -9.39
CA VAL A 277 -5.31 -3.78 -10.32
C VAL A 277 -4.78 -2.41 -10.72
N VAL A 278 -4.19 -1.68 -9.76
CA VAL A 278 -3.60 -0.36 -9.98
C VAL A 278 -2.25 -0.32 -9.28
N ILE A 279 -1.25 0.24 -9.94
CA ILE A 279 0.00 0.61 -9.31
C ILE A 279 0.32 2.04 -9.68
N ALA A 280 0.69 2.83 -8.68
CA ALA A 280 1.08 4.21 -8.85
C ALA A 280 2.23 4.55 -7.94
N ALA A 281 3.02 5.57 -8.25
CA ALA A 281 4.07 6.01 -7.35
C ALA A 281 4.50 7.44 -7.66
N GLU A 282 5.02 8.10 -6.64
CA GLU A 282 5.39 9.51 -6.70
C GLU A 282 6.38 9.83 -7.80
N CYS A 283 6.33 11.02 -8.37
CA CYS A 283 7.38 11.50 -9.24
C CYS A 283 8.72 11.60 -8.50
N GLU A 284 9.82 11.44 -9.21
CA GLU A 284 11.16 11.73 -8.70
C GLU A 284 11.35 13.24 -8.35
N TYR A 285 10.52 14.13 -8.90
CA TYR A 285 10.58 15.59 -8.73
C TYR A 285 9.37 16.19 -7.96
N SER A 286 8.42 15.36 -7.51
CA SER A 286 7.27 15.79 -6.72
C SER A 286 6.63 14.64 -5.96
N SER A 287 5.73 14.94 -5.01
CA SER A 287 4.94 13.93 -4.30
C SER A 287 3.66 13.51 -5.03
N CYS A 288 3.46 13.94 -6.29
CA CYS A 288 2.32 13.49 -7.10
C CYS A 288 2.56 12.08 -7.63
N TYR A 289 1.56 11.22 -7.54
CA TYR A 289 1.64 9.83 -7.94
C TYR A 289 1.25 9.66 -9.40
N HIS A 290 2.02 8.85 -10.12
CA HIS A 290 1.72 8.49 -11.50
C HIS A 290 1.23 7.04 -11.55
N CYS A 291 -0.01 6.82 -11.97
CA CYS A 291 -0.49 5.49 -12.33
C CYS A 291 0.26 4.97 -13.54
N ILE A 292 0.69 3.70 -13.53
CA ILE A 292 1.41 3.10 -14.66
C ILE A 292 0.38 2.51 -15.66
N PRO A 293 0.19 3.09 -16.87
CA PRO A 293 -0.84 2.62 -17.81
C PRO A 293 -0.61 1.18 -18.30
N GLN A 294 0.64 0.72 -18.28
CA GLN A 294 1.00 -0.64 -18.68
C GLN A 294 0.55 -1.71 -17.67
N TYR A 295 0.16 -1.30 -16.46
CA TYR A 295 -0.27 -2.20 -15.39
C TYR A 295 -1.76 -2.57 -15.48
N GLY A 296 -2.57 -1.62 -15.93
CA GLY A 296 -4.02 -1.72 -15.96
C GLY A 296 -4.67 -0.42 -16.40
N ILE A 297 -6.00 -0.40 -16.39
CA ILE A 297 -6.80 0.81 -16.53
C ILE A 297 -7.17 1.30 -15.14
N THR A 298 -6.95 2.59 -14.89
CA THR A 298 -7.33 3.25 -13.64
C THR A 298 -8.44 4.25 -13.93
N GLU A 299 -9.56 4.09 -13.24
CA GLU A 299 -10.69 5.02 -13.19
C GLU A 299 -10.73 5.64 -11.78
N ILE A 300 -11.20 6.88 -11.67
CA ILE A 300 -11.54 7.52 -10.39
C ILE A 300 -13.03 7.79 -10.44
N ASP A 301 -13.77 7.29 -9.44
CA ASP A 301 -15.19 7.59 -9.27
C ASP A 301 -15.36 9.10 -9.00
N PRO A 302 -16.12 9.85 -9.82
CA PRO A 302 -16.19 11.31 -9.70
C PRO A 302 -16.93 11.77 -8.44
N ASP A 303 -17.81 10.93 -7.91
CA ASP A 303 -18.66 11.25 -6.76
C ASP A 303 -17.97 10.82 -5.46
N THR A 304 -17.39 9.61 -5.46
CA THR A 304 -16.80 9.03 -4.25
C THR A 304 -15.28 9.15 -4.17
N TYR A 305 -14.62 9.59 -5.24
CA TYR A 305 -13.14 9.64 -5.37
C TYR A 305 -12.43 8.28 -5.21
N GLU A 306 -13.19 7.18 -5.34
CA GLU A 306 -12.67 5.84 -5.17
C GLU A 306 -11.86 5.42 -6.40
N ILE A 307 -10.70 4.79 -6.16
CA ILE A 307 -9.90 4.19 -7.22
C ILE A 307 -10.59 2.91 -7.70
N ILE A 308 -10.89 2.86 -8.99
CA ILE A 308 -11.42 1.68 -9.69
C ILE A 308 -10.36 1.17 -10.66
N GLY A 309 -10.12 -0.14 -10.64
CA GLY A 309 -9.03 -0.75 -11.40
C GLY A 309 -9.46 -1.90 -12.29
N THR A 310 -8.92 -1.95 -13.51
CA THR A 310 -8.92 -3.16 -14.35
C THR A 310 -7.47 -3.61 -14.56
N GLY A 311 -7.06 -4.69 -13.88
CA GLY A 311 -5.67 -5.15 -13.89
C GLY A 311 -5.33 -6.08 -15.05
N PHE A 312 -4.17 -5.90 -15.68
CA PHE A 312 -3.73 -6.71 -16.82
C PHE A 312 -2.89 -7.94 -16.45
N LEU A 313 -2.64 -8.17 -15.17
CA LEU A 313 -1.72 -9.23 -14.73
C LEU A 313 -2.44 -10.56 -14.44
N ASN A 314 -3.56 -10.52 -13.72
CA ASN A 314 -4.19 -11.73 -13.20
C ASN A 314 -5.23 -12.32 -14.16
N TYR A 315 -4.83 -13.34 -14.91
CA TYR A 315 -5.74 -14.09 -15.81
C TYR A 315 -6.43 -15.26 -15.10
N ALA A 316 -5.94 -15.69 -13.93
CA ALA A 316 -6.59 -16.74 -13.15
C ALA A 316 -7.85 -16.23 -12.45
N ASN A 317 -7.76 -15.06 -11.83
CA ASN A 317 -8.88 -14.30 -11.29
C ASN A 317 -8.84 -12.86 -11.84
N PRO A 318 -9.39 -12.61 -13.05
CA PRO A 318 -9.44 -11.26 -13.59
C PRO A 318 -10.25 -10.32 -12.70
N PHE A 319 -9.68 -9.16 -12.42
CA PHE A 319 -10.35 -8.05 -11.74
C PHE A 319 -10.64 -6.96 -12.78
N ILE A 320 -11.91 -6.84 -13.18
CA ILE A 320 -12.39 -5.88 -14.17
C ILE A 320 -13.31 -4.88 -13.46
N ARG A 321 -13.01 -3.59 -13.60
CA ARG A 321 -13.67 -2.48 -12.89
C ARG A 321 -13.84 -2.75 -11.39
N TYR A 322 -12.75 -3.17 -10.74
CA TYR A 322 -12.74 -3.50 -9.33
C TYR A 322 -12.68 -2.26 -8.46
N ARG A 323 -13.63 -2.13 -7.52
CA ARG A 323 -13.69 -1.08 -6.50
C ARG A 323 -12.70 -1.40 -5.37
N THR A 324 -11.65 -0.60 -5.27
CA THR A 324 -10.49 -0.86 -4.39
C THR A 324 -10.72 -0.46 -2.94
N THR A 325 -11.77 0.32 -2.67
CA THR A 325 -12.05 1.04 -1.41
C THR A 325 -10.99 2.07 -0.99
N ASP A 326 -9.96 2.27 -1.82
CA ASP A 326 -8.94 3.28 -1.60
C ASP A 326 -9.37 4.59 -2.29
N ILE A 327 -9.18 5.72 -1.59
CA ILE A 327 -9.59 7.06 -2.03
C ILE A 327 -8.35 7.84 -2.48
N ALA A 328 -8.44 8.53 -3.61
CA ALA A 328 -7.41 9.44 -4.10
C ALA A 328 -7.98 10.81 -4.41
N SER A 329 -7.12 11.83 -4.45
CA SER A 329 -7.51 13.13 -4.99
C SER A 329 -7.90 12.99 -6.47
N MET A 330 -8.78 13.86 -6.96
CA MET A 330 -9.06 13.94 -8.40
C MET A 330 -7.78 14.13 -9.23
N PRO A 331 -7.74 13.59 -10.47
CA PRO A 331 -6.58 13.77 -11.34
C PRO A 331 -6.27 15.25 -11.55
N ILE A 332 -5.03 15.65 -11.28
CA ILE A 332 -4.60 17.06 -11.32
C ILE A 332 -4.00 17.46 -12.67
N SER A 333 -3.66 16.47 -13.51
CA SER A 333 -3.08 16.69 -14.83
C SER A 333 -3.21 15.46 -15.72
N SER A 334 -3.25 15.68 -17.03
CA SER A 334 -3.17 14.66 -18.08
C SER A 334 -1.74 14.17 -18.35
N ARG A 335 -0.71 14.87 -17.86
CA ARG A 335 0.72 14.49 -17.95
C ARG A 335 1.53 15.07 -16.80
N CYS A 336 2.67 14.45 -16.47
CA CYS A 336 3.59 15.06 -15.51
C CYS A 336 4.57 16.02 -16.21
N GLU A 337 4.43 17.32 -15.96
CA GLU A 337 5.31 18.34 -16.56
C GLU A 337 6.75 18.27 -16.04
N LYS A 338 6.97 17.72 -14.84
CA LYS A 338 8.30 17.67 -14.22
C LYS A 338 9.17 16.54 -14.77
N CYS A 339 8.61 15.34 -14.97
CA CYS A 339 9.38 14.20 -15.47
C CYS A 339 9.12 13.84 -16.92
N GLY A 340 8.12 14.45 -17.58
CA GLY A 340 7.81 14.24 -18.99
C GLY A 340 7.11 12.93 -19.33
N ARG A 341 6.79 12.08 -18.34
CA ARG A 341 6.03 10.83 -18.59
C ARG A 341 4.56 11.14 -18.84
N ASN A 342 3.98 10.46 -19.84
CA ASN A 342 2.55 10.51 -20.18
C ASN A 342 1.71 9.52 -19.35
N TYR A 343 2.14 9.25 -18.12
CA TYR A 343 1.43 8.37 -17.20
C TYR A 343 0.19 9.08 -16.65
N PHE A 344 -0.97 8.44 -16.76
CA PHE A 344 -2.26 8.97 -16.35
C PHE A 344 -3.13 7.86 -15.73
N PRO A 345 -3.95 8.14 -14.70
CA PRO A 345 -4.10 9.42 -14.00
C PRO A 345 -2.90 9.80 -13.13
N VAL A 346 -2.76 11.12 -12.89
CA VAL A 346 -1.83 11.70 -11.92
C VAL A 346 -2.64 12.26 -10.75
N PHE A 347 -2.48 11.70 -9.56
CA PHE A 347 -3.14 12.21 -8.34
C PHE A 347 -2.13 12.83 -7.37
N ALA A 348 -2.55 13.87 -6.65
CA ALA A 348 -1.73 14.55 -5.66
C ALA A 348 -1.55 13.69 -4.39
N LYS A 349 -2.60 12.99 -3.96
CA LYS A 349 -2.63 12.22 -2.72
C LYS A 349 -3.44 10.92 -2.87
N VAL A 350 -3.02 9.89 -2.14
CA VAL A 350 -3.89 8.78 -1.74
C VAL A 350 -4.33 9.10 -0.31
N GLU A 351 -5.60 9.41 -0.13
CA GLU A 351 -6.16 9.89 1.15
C GLU A 351 -6.32 8.76 2.18
N GLY A 352 -6.19 7.51 1.74
CA GLY A 352 -6.32 6.32 2.57
C GLY A 352 -7.47 5.45 2.07
N ARG A 353 -8.06 4.67 2.97
CA ARG A 353 -9.25 3.87 2.65
C ARG A 353 -10.50 4.58 3.10
N LEU A 354 -11.61 4.32 2.42
CA LEU A 354 -12.91 4.83 2.83
C LEU A 354 -13.24 4.47 4.29
N GLU A 355 -12.81 3.30 4.75
CA GLU A 355 -12.96 2.84 6.14
C GLU A 355 -12.08 3.56 7.18
N ASP A 356 -11.16 4.42 6.73
CA ASP A 356 -10.32 5.25 7.60
C ASP A 356 -10.91 6.66 7.78
N PHE A 357 -11.99 7.01 7.07
CA PHE A 357 -12.69 8.29 7.23
C PHE A 357 -13.57 8.27 8.48
N ILE A 358 -13.69 9.43 9.13
CA ILE A 358 -14.67 9.63 10.20
C ILE A 358 -15.94 10.19 9.59
N ILE A 359 -17.09 9.62 9.96
CA ILE A 359 -18.41 10.09 9.50
C ILE A 359 -19.08 10.87 10.62
N THR A 360 -19.45 12.12 10.41
CA THR A 360 -20.20 12.87 11.44
C THR A 360 -21.70 12.52 11.42
N PRO A 361 -22.49 12.89 12.45
CA PRO A 361 -23.94 12.69 12.45
C PRO A 361 -24.65 13.36 11.28
N GLU A 362 -24.05 14.40 10.70
CA GLU A 362 -24.53 15.10 9.50
C GLU A 362 -24.20 14.34 8.19
N GLY A 363 -23.56 13.17 8.26
CA GLY A 363 -23.16 12.40 7.09
C GLY A 363 -21.88 12.89 6.42
N THR A 364 -21.19 13.88 7.00
CA THR A 364 -19.95 14.42 6.44
C THR A 364 -18.80 13.43 6.61
N LEU A 365 -18.09 13.13 5.52
CA LEU A 365 -16.88 12.30 5.53
C LEU A 365 -15.64 13.17 5.76
N ILE A 366 -15.00 13.00 6.93
CA ILE A 366 -13.78 13.70 7.29
C ILE A 366 -12.57 12.83 6.94
N ALA A 367 -11.75 13.32 6.02
CA ALA A 367 -10.57 12.63 5.54
C ALA A 367 -9.48 12.49 6.62
N PRO A 368 -8.74 11.36 6.66
CA PRO A 368 -7.63 11.15 7.57
C PRO A 368 -6.61 12.29 7.57
N ALA A 369 -6.29 12.85 6.40
CA ALA A 369 -5.32 13.92 6.25
C ALA A 369 -5.68 15.18 7.07
N ILE A 370 -6.96 15.54 7.17
CA ILE A 370 -7.42 16.70 7.95
C ILE A 370 -7.22 16.42 9.44
N ILE A 371 -7.54 15.20 9.86
CA ILE A 371 -7.48 14.75 11.25
C ILE A 371 -6.03 14.65 11.74
N THR A 372 -5.04 14.47 10.87
CA THR A 372 -3.62 14.40 11.29
C THR A 372 -3.02 15.71 11.77
N HIS A 373 -3.55 16.87 11.38
CA HIS A 373 -2.89 18.15 11.64
C HIS A 373 -2.67 18.45 13.14
N PRO A 374 -3.66 18.25 14.03
CA PRO A 374 -3.47 18.46 15.48
C PRO A 374 -2.41 17.58 16.14
N PHE A 375 -1.95 16.51 15.49
CA PHE A 375 -1.00 15.54 16.06
C PHE A 375 0.47 15.90 15.83
N LYS A 376 0.77 16.94 15.04
CA LYS A 376 2.15 17.27 14.61
C LYS A 376 3.10 17.57 15.77
N ASP A 377 2.61 18.22 16.82
CA ASP A 377 3.44 18.79 17.89
C ASP A 377 3.35 18.06 19.23
N LEU A 378 2.86 16.82 19.24
CA LEU A 378 2.77 16.03 20.47
C LEU A 378 4.17 15.65 20.97
N LYS A 379 4.47 16.03 22.22
CA LYS A 379 5.78 15.82 22.87
C LYS A 379 5.73 14.77 23.97
N THR A 380 4.56 14.57 24.57
CA THR A 380 4.38 13.67 25.70
C THR A 380 3.85 12.30 25.27
N VAL A 381 3.25 12.22 24.09
CA VAL A 381 2.64 11.00 23.55
C VAL A 381 3.60 10.25 22.62
N LYS A 382 3.68 8.94 22.80
CA LYS A 382 4.45 7.98 22.00
C LYS A 382 3.66 7.49 20.80
N ASP A 383 2.45 6.98 21.03
CA ASP A 383 1.57 6.45 19.98
C ASP A 383 0.16 7.00 20.18
N THR A 384 -0.56 7.26 19.09
CA THR A 384 -1.97 7.67 19.11
C THR A 384 -2.80 6.82 18.16
N GLN A 385 -4.07 6.59 18.49
CA GLN A 385 -5.05 5.99 17.59
C GLN A 385 -6.39 6.69 17.80
N ILE A 386 -7.08 6.95 16.70
CA ILE A 386 -8.41 7.54 16.72
C ILE A 386 -9.41 6.41 16.53
N VAL A 387 -10.38 6.32 17.44
CA VAL A 387 -11.42 5.31 17.40
C VAL A 387 -12.77 6.02 17.33
N GLN A 388 -13.43 5.93 16.19
CA GLN A 388 -14.83 6.33 16.07
C GLN A 388 -15.70 5.23 16.65
N LYS A 389 -16.30 5.49 17.81
CA LYS A 389 -17.16 4.56 18.55
C LYS A 389 -18.60 4.61 18.06
N ASP A 390 -19.06 5.81 17.72
CA ASP A 390 -20.37 6.07 17.14
C ASP A 390 -20.28 7.29 16.20
N LEU A 391 -21.37 7.63 15.50
CA LEU A 391 -21.43 8.81 14.63
C LEU A 391 -21.10 10.10 15.42
N ASP A 392 -21.52 10.17 16.67
CA ASP A 392 -21.34 11.33 17.56
C ASP A 392 -20.22 11.15 18.59
N LEU A 393 -19.39 10.10 18.50
CA LEU A 393 -18.36 9.81 19.50
C LEU A 393 -17.03 9.35 18.89
N VAL A 394 -15.99 10.14 19.12
CA VAL A 394 -14.61 9.83 18.77
C VAL A 394 -13.74 9.77 20.03
N VAL A 395 -12.93 8.73 20.15
CA VAL A 395 -12.00 8.50 21.26
C VAL A 395 -10.57 8.49 20.74
N VAL A 396 -9.71 9.35 21.31
CA VAL A 396 -8.27 9.37 21.09
C VAL A 396 -7.60 8.47 22.11
N ARG A 397 -7.11 7.31 21.66
CA ARG A 397 -6.22 6.45 22.45
C ARG A 397 -4.82 7.02 22.42
N ALA A 398 -4.20 7.20 23.57
CA ALA A 398 -2.84 7.71 23.68
C ALA A 398 -1.97 6.80 24.55
N VAL A 399 -0.77 6.48 24.04
CA VAL A 399 0.30 5.82 24.80
C VAL A 399 1.33 6.88 25.16
N PRO A 400 1.59 7.19 26.43
CA PRO A 400 2.56 8.21 26.81
C PRO A 400 4.01 7.71 26.70
N TRP A 401 4.96 8.63 26.55
CA TRP A 401 6.37 8.32 26.76
C TRP A 401 6.65 8.03 28.23
N ALA A 402 7.49 7.03 28.50
CA ALA A 402 7.90 6.69 29.86
C ALA A 402 8.57 7.89 30.56
N GLY A 403 8.16 8.16 31.80
CA GLY A 403 8.74 9.20 32.64
C GLY A 403 8.31 10.64 32.33
N LYS A 404 7.24 10.85 31.56
CA LYS A 404 6.65 12.19 31.34
C LYS A 404 5.71 12.60 32.47
N ASP A 405 5.64 13.91 32.71
CA ASP A 405 4.74 14.53 33.67
C ASP A 405 3.27 14.31 33.26
N SER A 406 2.51 13.70 34.16
CA SER A 406 1.08 13.45 34.00
C SER A 406 0.29 14.73 33.74
N GLN A 407 0.68 15.87 34.31
CA GLN A 407 -0.05 17.12 34.11
C GLN A 407 0.16 17.68 32.69
N ALA A 408 1.41 17.68 32.20
CA ALA A 408 1.74 18.06 30.83
C ALA A 408 1.02 17.17 29.80
N LEU A 409 0.99 15.85 30.03
CA LEU A 409 0.27 14.91 29.18
C LEU A 409 -1.23 15.22 29.11
N GLN A 410 -1.87 15.47 30.26
CA GLN A 410 -3.30 15.78 30.30
C GLN A 410 -3.63 17.11 29.62
N ALA A 411 -2.75 18.11 29.74
CA ALA A 411 -2.91 19.38 29.04
C ALA A 411 -2.78 19.21 27.52
N GLU A 412 -1.78 18.46 27.05
CA GLU A 412 -1.55 18.17 25.65
C GLU A 412 -2.73 17.38 25.03
N LEU A 413 -3.23 16.33 25.69
CA LEU A 413 -4.38 15.57 25.22
C LEU A 413 -5.68 16.39 25.22
N ARG A 414 -5.86 17.27 26.20
CA ARG A 414 -7.02 18.18 26.23
C ARG A 414 -7.01 19.13 25.03
N GLN A 415 -5.86 19.73 24.73
CA GLN A 415 -5.73 20.61 23.57
C GLN A 415 -5.98 19.85 22.27
N LEU A 416 -5.40 18.65 22.14
CA LEU A 416 -5.62 17.77 20.99
C LEU A 416 -7.10 17.46 20.77
N CYS A 417 -7.83 17.11 21.82
CA CYS A 417 -9.27 16.84 21.71
C CYS A 417 -10.08 18.11 21.37
N GLN A 418 -9.67 19.29 21.84
CA GLN A 418 -10.30 20.56 21.44
C GLN A 418 -10.08 20.87 19.96
N ASP A 419 -8.86 20.68 19.45
CA ASP A 419 -8.54 20.91 18.04
C ASP A 419 -9.32 19.93 17.14
N LEU A 420 -9.42 18.67 17.56
CA LEU A 420 -10.25 17.67 16.87
C LEU A 420 -11.74 18.00 16.93
N GLN A 421 -12.23 18.50 18.05
CA GLN A 421 -13.62 18.93 18.22
C GLN A 421 -13.98 20.07 17.23
N ILE A 422 -13.03 20.95 16.93
CA ILE A 422 -13.20 22.02 15.91
C ILE A 422 -13.33 21.41 14.52
N ILE A 423 -12.51 20.41 14.19
CA ILE A 423 -12.52 19.74 12.88
C ILE A 423 -13.79 18.90 12.68
N LEU A 424 -14.18 18.13 13.69
CA LEU A 424 -15.29 17.17 13.62
C LEU A 424 -16.67 17.82 13.81
N GLY A 425 -16.71 19.06 14.28
CA GLY A 425 -17.95 19.77 14.56
C GLY A 425 -18.51 19.50 15.94
N LYS A 426 -19.48 20.32 16.36
CA LYS A 426 -20.05 20.30 17.73
C LYS A 426 -20.91 19.07 18.03
N SER A 427 -21.36 18.38 17.00
CA SER A 427 -22.20 17.18 17.09
C SER A 427 -21.40 15.92 17.41
N VAL A 428 -20.07 15.95 17.31
CA VAL A 428 -19.20 14.81 17.61
C VAL A 428 -18.46 15.05 18.92
N GLN A 429 -18.77 14.29 19.96
CA GLN A 429 -18.01 14.34 21.20
C GLN A 429 -16.61 13.72 21.02
N VAL A 430 -15.57 14.48 21.35
CA VAL A 430 -14.18 13.98 21.35
C VAL A 430 -13.70 13.72 22.78
N LYS A 431 -13.28 12.49 23.06
CA LYS A 431 -12.68 12.07 24.34
C LYS A 431 -11.28 11.52 24.12
N TRP A 432 -10.52 11.34 25.19
CA TRP A 432 -9.27 10.59 25.16
C TRP A 432 -9.26 9.50 26.24
N GLU A 433 -8.47 8.45 25.98
CA GLU A 433 -8.13 7.43 26.96
C GLU A 433 -6.64 7.11 26.90
N ILE A 434 -6.04 6.86 28.06
CA ILE A 434 -4.64 6.43 28.16
C ILE A 434 -4.61 4.91 28.13
N VAL A 435 -3.81 4.36 27.22
CA VAL A 435 -3.64 2.91 27.06
C VAL A 435 -2.15 2.54 27.16
N GLU A 436 -1.86 1.31 27.56
CA GLU A 436 -0.48 0.83 27.69
C GLU A 436 0.19 0.65 26.31
N GLU A 437 -0.55 0.16 25.33
CA GLU A 437 -0.09 -0.09 23.97
C GLU A 437 -1.27 -0.02 22.99
N ILE A 438 -0.99 0.39 21.75
CA ILE A 438 -1.96 0.30 20.65
C ILE A 438 -1.58 -0.89 19.76
N GLU A 439 -2.52 -1.82 19.61
CA GLU A 439 -2.29 -3.02 18.83
C GLU A 439 -2.05 -2.74 17.35
N ARG A 440 -0.98 -3.31 16.81
CA ARG A 440 -0.73 -3.39 15.37
C ARG A 440 -1.37 -4.66 14.81
N THR A 441 -1.70 -4.63 13.52
CA THR A 441 -2.16 -5.85 12.83
C THR A 441 -1.11 -6.96 12.92
N THR A 442 -1.51 -8.21 12.69
CA THR A 442 -0.58 -9.35 12.61
C THR A 442 0.55 -9.15 11.58
N SER A 443 0.30 -8.34 10.55
CA SER A 443 1.29 -7.95 9.54
C SER A 443 2.23 -6.81 9.96
N GLY A 444 2.04 -6.22 11.14
CA GLY A 444 2.80 -5.10 11.68
C GLY A 444 2.34 -3.72 11.23
N LYS A 445 1.34 -3.64 10.33
CA LYS A 445 0.72 -2.38 9.91
C LYS A 445 0.01 -1.70 11.08
N PHE A 446 0.09 -0.38 11.09
CA PHE A 446 -0.61 0.45 12.06
C PHE A 446 -1.93 0.94 11.46
N LYS A 447 -3.05 0.71 12.15
CA LYS A 447 -4.34 1.28 11.77
C LYS A 447 -4.60 2.50 12.65
N TRP A 448 -4.30 3.67 12.11
CA TRP A 448 -4.31 4.91 12.88
C TRP A 448 -5.73 5.40 13.20
N ILE A 449 -6.68 5.22 12.27
CA ILE A 449 -8.09 5.51 12.47
C ILE A 449 -8.88 4.19 12.40
N VAL A 450 -9.72 3.93 13.40
CA VAL A 450 -10.59 2.75 13.48
C VAL A 450 -12.03 3.24 13.63
N SER A 451 -12.90 2.89 12.69
CA SER A 451 -14.34 3.12 12.84
C SER A 451 -15.05 1.82 13.26
N GLU A 452 -15.82 1.90 14.33
CA GLU A 452 -16.74 0.85 14.82
C GLU A 452 -18.18 1.07 14.31
N VAL A 453 -18.43 2.17 13.57
CA VAL A 453 -19.72 2.49 12.94
C VAL A 453 -20.01 1.52 11.79
N SER A 454 -21.28 1.15 11.60
CA SER A 454 -21.69 0.20 10.56
C SER A 454 -21.50 0.77 9.14
N ARG A 455 -21.21 -0.11 8.18
CA ARG A 455 -21.02 0.26 6.77
C ARG A 455 -22.28 0.81 6.08
N ASP A 456 -23.46 0.45 6.56
CA ASP A 456 -24.71 0.96 5.99
C ASP A 456 -24.83 2.48 6.19
N SER A 457 -24.22 3.02 7.25
CA SER A 457 -24.12 4.46 7.50
C SER A 457 -23.10 5.14 6.58
N LEU A 458 -22.00 4.47 6.21
CA LEU A 458 -21.05 4.94 5.19
C LEU A 458 -21.71 5.07 3.82
N GLU A 459 -22.49 4.06 3.42
CA GLU A 459 -23.17 4.05 2.11
C GLU A 459 -24.33 5.06 2.03
N LYS A 460 -24.96 5.41 3.16
CA LYS A 460 -25.97 6.49 3.23
C LYS A 460 -25.35 7.88 3.11
N GLY A 461 -24.28 8.17 3.85
CA GLY A 461 -23.58 9.47 3.75
C GLY A 461 -23.05 9.76 2.35
N ILE A 462 -22.63 8.72 1.61
CA ILE A 462 -22.18 8.85 0.21
C ILE A 462 -23.34 9.16 -0.75
N LYS A 463 -24.57 8.73 -0.46
CA LYS A 463 -25.74 8.98 -1.34
C LYS A 463 -26.35 10.37 -1.15
N GLU A 464 -25.95 11.11 -0.12
CA GLU A 464 -26.46 12.44 0.21
C GLU A 464 -25.48 13.57 -0.18
N ILE A 465 -24.37 13.22 -0.84
CA ILE A 465 -23.47 14.11 -1.61
C ILE A 465 -23.86 13.97 -3.09
#